data_AF-A0AAV2ENH8-F1
#
_entry.id   AF-A0AAV2ENH8-F1
#
_cell.length_a   1.000
_cell.length_b   1.000
_cell.length_c   1.000
_cell.angle_alpha   90.00
_cell.angle_beta   90.00
_cell.angle_gamma   90.00
#
_symmetry.space_group_name_H-M   'P 1'
#
loop_
_entity.id
_entity.type
_entity.pdbx_description
1 polymer ?
#
loop_
_entity_poly.entity_id
_entity_poly.type
_entity_poly.pdbx_seq_one_letter_code
_entity_poly.pdbx_strand_id
1 'polypeptide(L)'
;MPTQGGTHPSPKLFKFEAAWLTHYDFQNFLNNNWNGQGNNFHLALQELFTSLVAWNKSVFGNVFQRKKRLVARIEGIERILATSFQPGLAKLHAKLEEELDKTME
;
A
#
# COMPACT_ATOMS: atom_id res chain seq x y z
N MET A 1 -5.48 6.01 45.49
CA MET A 1 -6.38 5.38 44.51
C MET A 1 -5.71 5.47 43.14
N PRO A 2 -5.40 4.37 42.44
CA PRO A 2 -4.82 4.46 41.10
C PRO A 2 -5.93 4.35 40.04
N THR A 3 -5.98 5.33 39.15
CA THR A 3 -6.81 5.36 37.95
C THR A 3 -6.17 4.48 36.88
N GLN A 4 -6.81 3.36 36.53
CA GLN A 4 -6.40 2.55 35.39
C GLN A 4 -6.89 3.21 34.10
N GLY A 5 -6.01 3.96 33.44
CA GLY A 5 -6.17 4.36 32.05
C GLY A 5 -5.89 3.18 31.12
N GLY A 6 -6.87 2.30 30.94
CA GLY A 6 -6.81 1.24 29.94
C GLY A 6 -7.10 1.83 28.56
N THR A 7 -6.07 1.98 27.73
CA THR A 7 -6.23 2.30 26.31
C THR A 7 -6.88 1.10 25.63
N HIS A 8 -8.21 1.09 25.53
CA HIS A 8 -8.91 0.07 24.76
C HIS A 8 -8.48 0.18 23.29
N PRO A 9 -8.02 -0.90 22.64
CA PRO A 9 -7.72 -0.87 21.22
C PRO A 9 -9.02 -0.58 20.47
N SER A 10 -9.10 0.60 19.87
CA SER A 10 -10.23 0.99 19.01
C SER A 10 -10.40 -0.03 17.89
N PRO A 11 -11.63 -0.50 17.61
CA PRO A 11 -11.88 -1.45 16.54
C PRO A 11 -11.35 -0.87 15.22
N LYS A 12 -10.55 -1.66 14.50
CA LYS A 12 -9.96 -1.24 13.24
C LYS A 12 -11.07 -1.13 12.20
N LEU A 13 -11.58 0.08 12.02
CA LEU A 13 -12.60 0.40 11.04
C LEU A 13 -12.01 0.20 9.63
N PHE A 14 -12.79 -0.47 8.78
CA PHE A 14 -12.49 -0.53 7.36
C PHE A 14 -12.55 0.88 6.77
N LYS A 15 -11.54 1.23 5.97
CA LYS A 15 -11.47 2.51 5.28
C LYS A 15 -11.51 2.24 3.79
N PHE A 16 -12.47 2.87 3.13
CA PHE A 16 -12.48 2.97 1.69
C PHE A 16 -11.38 3.94 1.26
N GLU A 17 -10.58 3.54 0.28
CA GLU A 17 -9.57 4.42 -0.31
C GLU A 17 -10.07 4.91 -1.68
N ALA A 18 -10.10 6.23 -1.88
CA ALA A 18 -10.58 6.82 -3.14
C ALA A 18 -9.78 6.36 -4.37
N ALA A 19 -8.51 5.98 -4.17
CA ALA A 19 -7.65 5.38 -5.19
C ALA A 19 -8.26 4.11 -5.80
N TRP A 20 -9.11 3.37 -5.08
CA TRP A 20 -9.76 2.18 -5.65
C TRP A 20 -10.64 2.53 -6.85
N LEU A 21 -11.27 3.70 -6.86
CA LEU A 21 -12.12 4.16 -7.96
C LEU A 21 -11.33 4.49 -9.23
N THR A 22 -10.01 4.70 -9.14
CA THR A 22 -9.18 4.98 -10.31
C THR A 22 -8.76 3.70 -11.04
N HIS A 23 -8.89 2.54 -10.41
CA HIS A 23 -8.56 1.27 -11.04
C HIS A 23 -9.71 0.75 -11.91
N TYR A 24 -9.43 0.55 -13.21
CA TYR A 24 -10.44 0.16 -14.22
C TYR A 24 -11.25 -1.09 -13.84
N ASP A 25 -10.64 -2.05 -13.15
CA ASP A 25 -11.27 -3.33 -12.81
C ASP A 25 -11.98 -3.34 -11.45
N PHE A 26 -11.94 -2.23 -10.69
CA PHE A 26 -12.48 -2.21 -9.33
C PHE A 26 -13.98 -2.53 -9.27
N GLN A 27 -14.77 -2.02 -10.22
CA GLN A 27 -16.22 -2.26 -10.29
C GLN A 27 -16.54 -3.73 -10.59
N ASN A 28 -15.82 -4.35 -11.53
CA ASN A 28 -15.98 -5.78 -11.82
C ASN A 28 -15.58 -6.64 -10.63
N PHE A 29 -14.45 -6.30 -10.00
CA PHE A 29 -14.00 -6.97 -8.79
C PHE A 29 -15.07 -6.94 -7.69
N LEU A 30 -15.67 -5.77 -7.41
CA LEU A 30 -16.75 -5.64 -6.42
C LEU A 30 -17.95 -6.51 -6.78
N ASN A 31 -18.43 -6.43 -8.02
CA ASN A 31 -19.60 -7.19 -8.46
C ASN A 31 -19.38 -8.71 -8.38
N ASN A 32 -18.18 -9.18 -8.68
CA ASN A 32 -17.84 -10.60 -8.64
C ASN A 32 -17.65 -11.15 -7.21
N ASN A 33 -17.24 -10.29 -6.28
CA ASN A 33 -16.94 -10.70 -4.89
C ASN A 33 -18.06 -10.34 -3.91
N TRP A 34 -19.09 -9.61 -4.37
CA TRP A 34 -20.24 -9.28 -3.55
C TRP A 34 -21.32 -10.36 -3.64
N ASN A 35 -21.46 -11.14 -2.57
CA ASN A 35 -22.54 -12.11 -2.42
C ASN A 35 -23.68 -11.60 -1.52
N GLY A 36 -24.27 -10.47 -1.91
CA GLY A 36 -25.34 -9.80 -1.14
C GLY A 36 -26.69 -10.51 -1.12
N GLN A 37 -26.82 -11.70 -1.75
CA GLN A 37 -28.08 -12.44 -1.84
C GLN A 37 -28.25 -13.51 -0.74
N GLY A 38 -27.26 -13.72 0.12
CA GLY A 38 -27.35 -14.66 1.24
C GLY A 38 -28.05 -14.08 2.47
N ASN A 39 -28.69 -14.94 3.27
CA ASN A 39 -29.33 -14.56 4.55
C ASN A 39 -28.35 -14.04 5.63
N ASN A 40 -27.05 -13.97 5.35
CA ASN A 40 -26.02 -13.54 6.30
C ASN A 40 -25.13 -12.44 5.71
N PHE A 41 -25.60 -11.20 5.88
CA PHE A 41 -24.89 -9.98 5.49
C PHE A 41 -23.49 -9.86 6.14
N HIS A 42 -23.33 -10.33 7.38
CA HIS A 42 -22.04 -10.27 8.07
C HIS A 42 -21.00 -11.19 7.42
N LEU A 43 -21.38 -12.41 7.04
CA LEU A 43 -20.49 -13.33 6.33
C LEU A 43 -20.12 -12.77 4.95
N ALA A 44 -21.11 -12.26 4.19
CA ALA A 44 -20.86 -11.65 2.89
C ALA A 44 -19.89 -10.46 2.97
N LEU A 45 -20.01 -9.62 4.01
CA LEU A 45 -19.05 -8.54 4.27
C LEU A 45 -17.66 -9.05 4.62
N GLN A 46 -17.55 -10.10 5.43
CA GLN A 46 -16.26 -10.67 5.82
C GLN A 46 -15.52 -11.30 4.64
N GLU A 47 -16.26 -11.98 3.76
CA GLU A 47 -15.73 -12.54 2.50
C GLU A 47 -15.27 -11.41 1.57
N LEU A 48 -16.12 -10.41 1.33
CA LEU A 48 -15.76 -9.26 0.52
C LEU A 48 -14.53 -8.53 1.07
N PHE A 49 -14.45 -8.35 2.39
CA PHE A 49 -13.30 -7.73 3.04
C PHE A 49 -12.00 -8.50 2.77
N THR A 50 -12.05 -9.83 2.87
CA THR A 50 -10.89 -10.68 2.63
C THR A 50 -10.41 -10.55 1.18
N SER A 51 -11.34 -10.59 0.22
CA SER A 51 -11.05 -10.34 -1.19
C SER A 51 -10.50 -8.93 -1.44
N LEU A 52 -11.08 -7.90 -0.81
CA LEU A 52 -10.64 -6.51 -0.94
C LEU A 52 -9.22 -6.30 -0.45
N VAL A 53 -8.83 -6.91 0.67
CA VAL A 53 -7.46 -6.83 1.18
C VAL A 53 -6.46 -7.48 0.20
N ALA A 54 -6.81 -8.64 -0.36
CA ALA A 54 -5.97 -9.32 -1.34
C ALA A 54 -5.84 -8.52 -2.63
N TRP A 55 -6.96 -8.01 -3.15
CA TRP A 55 -7.01 -7.18 -4.35
C TRP A 55 -6.28 -5.83 -4.17
N ASN A 56 -6.50 -5.14 -3.05
CA ASN A 56 -5.80 -3.90 -2.72
C ASN A 56 -4.28 -4.13 -2.68
N LYS A 57 -3.84 -5.29 -2.15
CA LYS A 57 -2.42 -5.66 -2.15
C LYS A 57 -1.90 -6.04 -3.54
N SER A 58 -2.66 -6.71 -4.39
CA SER A 58 -2.21 -7.05 -5.74
C SER A 58 -2.11 -5.81 -6.63
N VAL A 59 -3.07 -4.89 -6.51
CA VAL A 59 -3.16 -3.65 -7.29
C VAL A 59 -2.21 -2.58 -6.76
N PHE A 60 -2.33 -2.21 -5.48
CA PHE A 60 -1.59 -1.09 -4.89
C PHE A 60 -0.40 -1.55 -4.03
N GLY A 61 -0.42 -2.77 -3.48
CA GLY A 61 0.68 -3.29 -2.65
C GLY A 61 2.02 -3.43 -3.39
N ASN A 62 1.98 -3.67 -4.70
CA ASN A 62 3.19 -3.62 -5.54
C ASN A 62 3.80 -2.20 -5.58
N VAL A 63 2.98 -1.16 -5.59
CA VAL A 63 3.41 0.24 -5.64
C VAL A 63 4.11 0.63 -4.34
N PHE A 64 3.51 0.35 -3.18
CA PHE A 64 4.12 0.64 -1.88
C PHE A 64 5.42 -0.14 -1.67
N GLN A 65 5.45 -1.42 -2.04
CA GLN A 65 6.66 -2.24 -1.93
C GLN A 65 7.76 -1.76 -2.89
N ARG A 66 7.40 -1.36 -4.12
CA ARG A 66 8.34 -0.79 -5.10
C ARG A 66 8.91 0.54 -4.58
N LYS A 67 8.05 1.43 -4.08
CA LYS A 67 8.46 2.69 -3.42
C LYS A 67 9.47 2.43 -2.30
N LYS A 68 9.13 1.53 -1.37
CA LYS A 68 10.00 1.19 -0.23
C LYS A 68 11.37 0.68 -0.70
N ARG A 69 11.42 -0.16 -1.75
CA ARG A 69 12.68 -0.66 -2.32
C ARG A 69 13.49 0.45 -2.99
N LEU A 70 12.85 1.35 -3.74
CA LEU A 70 13.51 2.48 -4.42
C LEU A 70 14.15 3.41 -3.39
N VAL A 71 13.40 3.82 -2.36
CA VAL A 71 13.89 4.68 -1.27
C VAL A 71 15.09 4.04 -0.55
N ALA A 72 14.97 2.76 -0.14
CA ALA A 72 16.07 2.08 0.55
C ALA A 72 17.34 1.98 -0.31
N ARG A 73 17.19 1.87 -1.63
CA ARG A 73 18.32 1.81 -2.56
C ARG A 73 18.98 3.18 -2.75
N ILE A 74 18.18 4.24 -2.87
CA ILE A 74 18.65 5.64 -2.92
C ILE A 74 19.45 5.95 -1.65
N GLU A 75 18.90 5.70 -0.47
CA GLU A 75 19.59 5.91 0.82
C GLU A 75 20.90 5.11 0.94
N GLY A 76 20.95 3.92 0.34
CA GLY A 76 22.17 3.11 0.28
C GLY A 76 23.24 3.76 -0.59
N ILE A 77 22.85 4.28 -1.76
CA ILE A 77 23.77 4.95 -2.69
C ILE A 77 24.26 6.27 -2.11
N GLU A 78 23.39 7.07 -1.49
CA GLU A 78 23.75 8.33 -0.85
C GLU A 78 24.81 8.14 0.24
N ARG A 79 24.68 7.08 1.07
CA ARG A 79 25.68 6.72 2.08
C ARG A 79 27.06 6.42 1.47
N ILE A 80 27.09 5.77 0.30
CA ILE A 80 28.35 5.50 -0.41
C ILE A 80 28.91 6.79 -0.99
N LEU A 81 28.08 7.60 -1.67
CA LEU A 81 28.49 8.87 -2.26
C LEU A 81 29.01 9.87 -1.22
N ALA A 82 28.49 9.83 0.01
CA ALA A 82 28.96 10.64 1.13
C ALA A 82 30.40 10.31 1.57
N THR A 83 30.86 9.08 1.32
CA THR A 83 32.21 8.62 1.69
C THR A 83 33.16 8.59 0.49
N SER A 84 32.66 8.34 -0.71
CA SER A 84 33.44 8.32 -1.95
C SER A 84 32.56 8.68 -3.14
N PHE A 85 32.94 9.74 -3.85
CA PHE A 85 32.24 10.11 -5.08
C PHE A 85 32.51 9.09 -6.19
N GLN A 86 31.45 8.48 -6.70
CA GLN A 86 31.51 7.58 -7.85
C GLN A 86 30.51 8.03 -8.93
N PRO A 87 30.97 8.44 -10.13
CA PRO A 87 30.10 8.93 -11.19
C PRO A 87 28.98 7.95 -11.61
N GLY A 88 29.28 6.65 -11.61
CA GLY A 88 28.30 5.61 -11.94
C GLY A 88 27.18 5.50 -10.90
N LEU A 89 27.51 5.67 -9.61
CA LEU A 89 26.53 5.67 -8.53
C LEU A 89 25.69 6.95 -8.52
N ALA A 90 26.28 8.11 -8.81
CA ALA A 90 25.54 9.36 -8.94
C ALA A 90 24.51 9.30 -10.10
N LYS A 91 24.90 8.71 -11.24
CA LYS A 91 23.97 8.49 -12.36
C LYS A 91 22.86 7.49 -12.00
N LEU A 92 23.18 6.45 -11.24
CA LEU A 92 22.19 5.47 -10.78
C LEU A 92 21.21 6.09 -9.77
N HIS A 93 21.68 6.94 -8.86
CA HIS A 93 20.86 7.68 -7.90
C HIS A 93 19.82 8.55 -8.61
N ALA A 94 20.25 9.42 -9.53
CA ALA A 94 19.33 10.28 -10.31
C ALA A 94 18.28 9.47 -11.10
N LYS A 95 18.65 8.31 -11.65
CA LYS A 95 17.71 7.42 -12.34
C LYS A 95 16.66 6.84 -11.38
N LEU A 96 17.05 6.49 -10.16
CA LEU A 96 16.15 5.93 -9.16
C LEU A 96 15.19 6.97 -8.60
N GLU A 97 15.63 8.24 -8.49
CA GLU A 97 14.75 9.36 -8.14
C GLU A 97 13.68 9.57 -9.21
N GLU A 98 14.04 9.56 -10.49
CA GLU A 98 13.08 9.66 -11.59
C GLU A 98 12.07 8.48 -11.60
N GLU A 99 12.52 7.26 -11.30
CA GLU A 99 11.65 6.09 -11.19
C GLU A 99 10.70 6.19 -9.98
N LEU A 100 11.18 6.78 -8.89
CA LEU A 100 10.40 7.01 -7.68
C LEU A 100 9.30 8.05 -7.91
N ASP A 101 9.60 9.16 -8.59
CA ASP A 101 8.61 10.19 -8.94
C ASP A 101 7.51 9.65 -9.84
N LYS A 102 7.87 8.86 -10.87
CA LYS A 102 6.90 8.18 -11.75
C LYS A 102 6.03 7.15 -11.03
N THR A 103 6.44 6.68 -9.86
CA THR A 103 5.65 5.77 -9.01
C THR A 103 4.69 6.53 -8.09
N MET A 104 4.83 7.86 -7.99
CA MET A 104 4.01 8.74 -7.13
C MET A 104 2.96 9.57 -7.89
N GLU A 105 2.95 9.53 -9.23
CA GLU A 105 1.87 10.01 -10.11
C GLU A 105 0.77 8.96 -10.31
#